data_AF-A0A0D7KK43-F1
#
_entry.id   AF-A0A0D7KK43-F1
#
_cell.length_a   1.000
_cell.length_b   1.000
_cell.length_c   1.000
_cell.angle_alpha   90.00
_cell.angle_beta   90.00
_cell.angle_gamma   90.00
#
_symmetry.space_group_name_H-M   'P 1'
#
loop_
_entity.id
_entity.type
_entity.pdbx_description
1 polymer ?
#
loop_
_entity_poly.entity_id
_entity_poly.type
_entity_poly.pdbx_seq_one_letter_code
_entity_poly.pdbx_strand_id
1 'polypeptide(L)'
;MIENEKIKRYYKLKQQQKEIEDELSALRSDIIQYCEEQGESEIDVGNFHVKLVQQQYRQYDDAKLYAALPDPEVWRLLSKPDTAKIKSLIQLGVISDESISDTYSVHPKVLLHVDKK
;
A
#
# COMPACT_ATOMS: atom_id res chain seq x y z
N MET A 1 -18.26 13.02 -29.50
CA MET A 1 -16.86 13.17 -29.97
C MET A 1 -16.07 13.91 -28.90
N ILE A 2 -14.86 13.47 -28.54
CA ILE A 2 -14.04 14.16 -27.54
C ILE A 2 -13.28 15.30 -28.24
N GLU A 3 -13.40 16.52 -27.72
CA GLU A 3 -12.70 17.71 -28.24
C GLU A 3 -11.19 17.63 -27.96
N ASN A 4 -10.38 18.04 -28.93
CA ASN A 4 -8.91 17.99 -28.86
C ASN A 4 -8.34 18.70 -27.59
N GLU A 5 -8.94 19.82 -27.20
CA GLU A 5 -8.55 20.58 -26.01
C GLU A 5 -8.72 19.79 -24.71
N LYS A 6 -9.72 18.90 -24.61
CA LYS A 6 -9.90 18.03 -23.44
C LYS A 6 -8.79 17.00 -23.34
N ILE A 7 -8.33 16.45 -24.47
CA ILE A 7 -7.22 15.49 -24.52
C ILE A 7 -5.91 16.17 -24.13
N LYS A 8 -5.63 17.37 -24.65
CA LYS A 8 -4.46 18.16 -24.26
C LYS A 8 -4.45 18.50 -22.77
N ARG A 9 -5.60 18.93 -22.23
CA ARG A 9 -5.73 19.23 -20.80
C ARG A 9 -5.48 18.01 -19.94
N TYR A 10 -6.06 16.86 -20.31
CA TYR A 10 -5.83 15.59 -19.61
C TYR A 10 -4.34 15.21 -19.62
N TYR A 11 -3.68 15.27 -20.78
CA TYR A 11 -2.25 14.95 -20.89
C TYR A 11 -1.39 15.86 -20.00
N LYS A 12 -1.67 17.17 -19.99
CA LYS A 12 -0.96 18.11 -19.11
C LYS A 12 -1.20 17.81 -17.63
N LEU A 13 -2.43 17.49 -17.24
CA LEU A 13 -2.75 17.11 -15.86
C LEU A 13 -2.02 15.82 -15.45
N LYS A 14 -1.89 14.83 -16.35
CA LYS A 14 -1.10 13.62 -16.10
C LYS A 14 0.38 13.92 -15.89
N GLN A 15 0.94 14.86 -16.64
CA GLN A 15 2.33 15.28 -16.47
C GLN A 15 2.53 16.00 -15.12
N GLN A 16 1.63 16.93 -14.77
CA GLN A 16 1.67 17.61 -13.48
C GLN A 16 1.44 16.65 -12.31
N GLN A 17 0.56 15.67 -12.47
CA GLN A 17 0.36 14.61 -11.48
C GLN A 17 1.67 13.89 -11.20
N LYS A 18 2.41 13.51 -12.24
CA LYS A 18 3.70 12.83 -12.08
C LYS A 18 4.71 13.70 -11.33
N GLU A 19 4.82 14.98 -11.68
CA GLU A 19 5.73 15.92 -11.01
C GLU A 19 5.38 16.08 -9.52
N ILE A 20 4.09 16.19 -9.19
CA ILE A 20 3.62 16.26 -7.80
C ILE A 20 3.89 14.94 -7.06
N GLU A 21 3.69 13.79 -7.69
CA GLU A 21 3.99 12.47 -7.12
C GLU A 21 5.48 12.32 -6.81
N ASP A 22 6.35 12.78 -7.72
CA ASP A 22 7.81 12.76 -7.54
C ASP A 22 8.23 13.68 -6.38
N GLU A 23 7.69 14.91 -6.30
CA GLU A 23 7.96 15.87 -5.22
C GLU A 23 7.47 15.35 -3.85
N LEU A 24 6.25 14.81 -3.79
CA LEU A 24 5.71 14.20 -2.56
C LEU A 24 6.55 13.01 -2.11
N SER A 25 7.07 12.21 -3.03
CA SER A 25 7.93 11.06 -2.72
C SER A 25 9.27 11.51 -2.14
N ALA A 26 9.87 12.58 -2.67
CA ALA A 26 11.10 13.16 -2.14
C ALA A 26 10.87 13.70 -0.72
N LEU A 27 9.86 14.58 -0.53
CA LEU A 27 9.52 15.16 0.77
C LEU A 27 9.21 14.07 1.83
N ARG A 28 8.50 13.01 1.44
CA ARG A 28 8.22 11.89 2.33
C ARG A 28 9.51 11.24 2.83
N SER A 29 10.46 11.02 1.93
CA SER A 29 11.74 10.38 2.25
C SER A 29 12.53 11.25 3.23
N ASP A 30 12.60 12.56 2.97
CA ASP A 30 13.27 13.52 3.83
C ASP A 30 12.65 13.58 5.24
N ILE A 31 11.32 13.60 5.34
CA ILE A 31 10.61 13.64 6.63
C ILE A 31 10.83 12.34 7.42
N ILE A 32 10.78 11.18 6.75
CA ILE A 32 11.06 9.89 7.41
C ILE A 32 12.49 9.87 7.94
N GLN A 33 13.46 10.25 7.10
CA GLN A 33 14.87 10.30 7.50
C GLN A 33 15.07 11.24 8.70
N TYR A 34 14.47 12.43 8.68
CA TYR A 34 14.54 13.36 9.80
C TYR A 34 14.01 12.74 11.10
N CYS A 35 12.86 12.06 11.05
CA CYS A 35 12.29 11.38 12.22
C CYS A 35 13.18 10.22 12.71
N GLU A 36 13.76 9.44 11.78
CA GLU A 36 14.70 8.36 12.09
C GLU A 36 15.98 8.88 12.75
N GLU A 37 16.52 10.01 12.29
CA GLU A 37 17.69 10.68 12.88
C GLU A 37 17.43 11.19 14.30
N GLN A 38 16.20 11.63 14.60
CA GLN A 38 15.79 12.01 15.96
C GLN A 38 15.44 10.80 16.84
N GLY A 39 15.23 9.62 16.24
CA GLY A 39 14.75 8.43 16.94
C GLY A 39 13.30 8.55 17.41
N GLU A 40 12.53 9.49 16.86
CA GLU A 40 11.14 9.77 17.23
C GLU A 40 10.18 9.30 16.14
N SER A 41 9.14 8.55 16.52
CA SER A 41 8.09 8.12 15.58
C SER A 41 6.98 9.16 15.42
N GLU A 42 7.01 10.25 16.18
CA GLU A 42 5.97 11.27 16.22
C GLU A 42 6.59 12.59 16.64
N ILE A 43 6.42 13.64 15.83
CA ILE A 43 7.02 14.95 16.07
C ILE A 43 6.03 16.06 15.75
N ASP A 44 6.21 17.21 16.41
CA ASP A 44 5.45 18.42 16.14
C ASP A 44 6.35 19.47 15.46
N VAL A 45 5.97 19.91 14.27
CA VAL A 45 6.70 20.91 13.49
C VAL A 45 5.77 22.06 13.13
N GLY A 46 5.90 23.16 13.88
CA GLY A 46 5.03 24.32 13.74
C GLY A 46 3.55 23.98 13.99
N ASN A 47 2.71 24.20 12.97
CA ASN A 47 1.27 23.89 13.01
C ASN A 47 0.94 22.49 12.48
N PHE A 48 1.94 21.62 12.30
CA PHE A 48 1.73 20.27 11.81
C PHE A 48 2.16 19.25 12.85
N HIS A 49 1.38 18.19 12.92
CA HIS A 49 1.66 16.99 13.68
C HIS A 49 2.05 15.89 12.70
N VAL A 50 3.24 15.32 12.88
CA VAL A 50 3.80 14.31 11.99
C VAL A 50 3.92 12.99 12.75
N LYS A 51 3.40 11.91 12.17
CA LYS A 51 3.43 10.57 12.77
C LYS A 51 3.89 9.53 11.76
N LEU A 52 4.89 8.75 12.13
CA LEU A 52 5.35 7.58 11.40
C LEU A 52 4.69 6.33 11.96
N VAL A 53 3.82 5.71 11.17
CA VAL A 53 3.14 4.47 11.54
C VAL A 53 3.83 3.31 10.85
N GLN A 54 4.45 2.44 11.64
CA GLN A 54 5.00 1.17 11.14
C GLN A 54 3.85 0.25 10.74
N GLN A 55 3.75 -0.07 9.46
CA GLN A 55 2.81 -1.03 8.93
C GLN A 55 3.55 -2.26 8.42
N GLN A 56 2.88 -3.40 8.47
CA GLN A 56 3.34 -4.63 7.86
C GLN A 56 2.42 -4.94 6.69
N TYR A 57 2.99 -5.16 5.50
CA TYR A 57 2.22 -5.67 4.37
C TYR A 57 2.66 -7.09 4.05
N ARG A 58 1.67 -7.96 3.83
CA ARG A 58 1.88 -9.32 3.35
C ARG A 58 1.98 -9.28 1.84
N GLN A 59 3.14 -9.65 1.29
CA GLN A 59 3.34 -9.87 -0.13
C GLN A 59 3.18 -11.36 -0.41
N TYR A 60 2.06 -11.73 -1.01
CA TYR A 60 1.75 -13.11 -1.35
C TYR A 60 2.48 -13.54 -2.62
N ASP A 61 2.99 -14.77 -2.60
CA ASP A 61 3.50 -15.50 -3.77
C ASP A 61 2.33 -16.27 -4.39
N ASP A 62 1.98 -15.94 -5.63
CA ASP A 62 0.85 -16.53 -6.34
C ASP A 62 0.93 -18.06 -6.39
N ALA A 63 2.11 -18.62 -6.65
CA ALA A 63 2.29 -20.06 -6.82
C ALA A 63 2.16 -20.80 -5.49
N LYS A 64 2.78 -20.26 -4.43
CA LYS A 64 2.65 -20.84 -3.07
C LYS A 64 1.24 -20.69 -2.54
N LEU A 65 0.61 -19.53 -2.74
CA LEU A 65 -0.76 -19.29 -2.31
C LEU A 65 -1.72 -20.25 -3.02
N TYR A 66 -1.60 -20.40 -4.35
CA TYR A 66 -2.40 -21.35 -5.11
C TYR A 66 -2.23 -22.79 -4.60
N ALA A 67 -0.99 -23.23 -4.35
CA ALA A 67 -0.70 -24.58 -3.85
C ALA A 67 -1.23 -24.83 -2.43
N ALA A 68 -1.38 -23.78 -1.63
CA ALA A 68 -1.91 -23.83 -0.27
C ALA A 68 -3.45 -23.78 -0.19
N LEU A 69 -4.14 -23.51 -1.31
CA LEU A 69 -5.60 -23.50 -1.33
C LEU A 69 -6.15 -24.92 -1.25
N PRO A 70 -7.28 -25.13 -0.54
CA PRO A 70 -7.92 -26.43 -0.43
C PRO A 70 -8.60 -26.89 -1.74
N ASP A 71 -8.99 -25.95 -2.60
CA ASP A 71 -9.67 -26.20 -3.87
C ASP A 71 -9.25 -25.16 -4.93
N PRO A 72 -8.88 -25.58 -6.16
CA PRO A 72 -8.61 -24.67 -7.29
C PRO A 72 -9.71 -23.65 -7.60
N GLU A 73 -10.99 -23.94 -7.31
CA GLU A 73 -12.10 -23.01 -7.53
C GLU A 73 -12.02 -21.79 -6.59
N VAL A 74 -11.39 -21.92 -5.42
CA VAL A 74 -11.13 -20.78 -4.50
C VAL A 74 -10.20 -19.75 -5.16
N TRP A 75 -9.24 -20.21 -5.97
CA TRP A 75 -8.36 -19.32 -6.72
C TRP A 75 -9.14 -18.45 -7.70
N ARG A 76 -10.24 -18.96 -8.28
CA ARG A 76 -11.06 -18.18 -9.22
C ARG A 76 -11.71 -16.98 -8.55
N LEU A 77 -12.09 -17.10 -7.28
CA LEU A 77 -12.66 -16.00 -6.48
C LEU A 77 -11.60 -14.89 -6.22
N LEU A 78 -10.35 -15.29 -6.01
CA LEU A 78 -9.22 -14.38 -5.83
C LEU A 78 -8.84 -13.72 -7.16
N SER A 79 -8.72 -14.50 -8.23
CA SER A 79 -8.15 -14.16 -9.56
C SER A 79 -6.68 -13.72 -9.54
N LYS A 80 -6.25 -13.03 -8.47
CA LYS A 80 -4.88 -12.68 -8.09
C LYS A 80 -4.82 -12.53 -6.56
N PRO A 81 -3.63 -12.60 -5.94
CA PRO A 81 -3.53 -12.35 -4.51
C PRO A 81 -3.94 -10.91 -4.20
N ASP A 82 -4.94 -10.78 -3.34
CA ASP A 82 -5.44 -9.52 -2.86
C ASP A 82 -5.73 -9.65 -1.37
N THR A 83 -5.07 -8.82 -0.56
CA THR A 83 -5.13 -8.92 0.90
C THR A 83 -6.55 -8.77 1.44
N ALA A 84 -7.40 -7.95 0.79
CA ALA A 84 -8.78 -7.78 1.22
C ALA A 84 -9.61 -9.04 0.93
N LYS A 85 -9.46 -9.63 -0.27
CA LYS A 85 -10.14 -10.88 -0.61
C LYS A 85 -9.67 -12.07 0.24
N ILE A 86 -8.37 -12.20 0.47
CA ILE A 86 -7.80 -13.26 1.31
C ILE A 86 -8.36 -13.15 2.74
N LYS A 87 -8.38 -11.93 3.30
CA LYS A 87 -8.97 -11.69 4.62
C LYS A 87 -10.44 -12.09 4.67
N SER A 88 -11.23 -11.78 3.63
CA SER A 88 -12.64 -12.20 3.55
C SER A 88 -12.77 -13.72 3.51
N LEU A 89 -11.94 -14.44 2.76
CA LEU A 89 -11.98 -15.90 2.70
C LEU A 89 -11.62 -16.56 4.04
N ILE A 90 -10.67 -15.98 4.79
CA ILE A 90 -10.35 -16.42 6.15
C ILE A 90 -11.54 -16.20 7.08
N GLN A 91 -12.16 -15.01 7.02
CA GLN A 91 -13.33 -14.68 7.84
C GLN A 91 -14.53 -15.59 7.54
N LEU A 92 -14.70 -16.01 6.28
CA LEU A 92 -15.72 -16.95 5.84
C LEU A 92 -15.37 -18.42 6.15
N GLY A 93 -14.18 -18.69 6.69
CA GLY A 93 -13.71 -20.04 7.02
C GLY A 93 -13.39 -20.91 5.81
N VAL A 94 -13.22 -20.32 4.62
CA VAL A 94 -12.88 -21.03 3.38
C VAL A 94 -11.42 -21.46 3.38
N ILE A 95 -10.53 -20.65 3.97
CA ILE A 95 -9.11 -20.93 4.19
C ILE A 95 -8.74 -20.51 5.62
N SER A 96 -7.66 -21.06 6.19
CA SER A 96 -7.17 -20.66 7.51
C SER A 96 -5.95 -19.74 7.37
N ASP A 97 -5.65 -18.94 8.41
CA ASP A 97 -4.42 -18.12 8.41
C ASP A 97 -3.16 -19.03 8.42
N GLU A 98 -3.26 -20.16 9.12
CA GLU A 98 -2.22 -21.20 9.17
C GLU A 98 -1.92 -21.82 7.81
N SER A 99 -2.94 -22.09 6.99
CA SER A 99 -2.72 -22.74 5.68
C SER A 99 -1.94 -21.84 4.72
N ILE A 100 -1.99 -20.52 4.91
CA ILE A 100 -1.35 -19.55 4.02
C ILE A 100 -0.11 -18.89 4.62
N SER A 101 0.32 -19.25 5.83
CA SER A 101 1.39 -18.56 6.55
C SER A 101 2.73 -18.56 5.79
N ASP A 102 3.02 -19.62 5.04
CA ASP A 102 4.25 -19.79 4.26
C ASP A 102 4.13 -19.27 2.82
N THR A 103 3.00 -18.65 2.48
CA THR A 103 2.68 -18.17 1.13
C THR A 103 2.98 -16.69 0.94
N TYR A 104 3.36 -15.98 2.00
CA TYR A 104 3.67 -14.56 1.92
C TYR A 104 4.94 -14.20 2.68
N SER A 105 5.57 -13.12 2.23
CA SER A 105 6.61 -12.42 2.97
C SER A 105 6.01 -11.20 3.65
N VAL A 106 6.43 -10.92 4.88
CA VAL A 106 6.05 -9.69 5.58
C VAL A 106 7.12 -8.64 5.32
N HIS A 107 6.69 -7.50 4.79
CA HIS A 107 7.57 -6.39 4.53
C HIS A 107 7.14 -5.18 5.37
N PRO A 108 8.09 -4.52 6.04
CA PRO A 108 7.81 -3.28 6.75
C PRO A 108 7.52 -2.18 5.73
N LYS A 109 6.53 -1.34 6.04
CA LYS A 109 6.21 -0.12 5.31
C LYS A 109 5.92 0.97 6.33
N VAL A 110 6.70 2.04 6.28
CA VAL A 110 6.43 3.22 7.11
C VAL A 110 5.36 4.04 6.42
N LEU A 111 4.27 4.35 7.11
CA LEU A 111 3.25 5.28 6.65
C LEU A 111 3.39 6.62 7.34
N LEU A 112 3.73 7.64 6.55
CA LEU A 112 3.79 9.03 6.99
C LEU A 112 2.37 9.62 7.06
N HIS A 113 1.96 10.05 8.25
CA HIS A 113 0.78 10.87 8.48
C HIS A 113 1.23 12.30 8.83
N VAL A 114 0.59 13.28 8.20
CA VAL A 114 0.78 14.70 8.51
C VAL A 114 -0.59 15.31 8.69
N ASP A 115 -0.88 15.73 9.91
CA ASP A 115 -2.12 16.39 10.28
C ASP A 115 -1.84 17.84 10.63
N LYS A 116 -2.78 18.73 10.31
CA LYS A 116 -2.71 20.12 10.77
C LYS A 116 -3.28 20.19 12.19
N LYS A 117 -2.57 20.85 13.09
CA LYS A 117 -3.04 21.18 14.44
C LYS A 117 -4.18 22.18 14.42
#